data_AF-K2EIW0-F1
#
_entry.id   AF-K2EIW0-F1
#
_cell.length_a   1.000
_cell.length_b   1.000
_cell.length_c   1.000
_cell.angle_alpha   90.00
_cell.angle_beta   90.00
_cell.angle_gamma   90.00
#
_symmetry.space_group_name_H-M   'P 1'
#
loop_
_entity.id
_entity.type
_entity.pdbx_description
1 polymer ?
#
loop_
_entity_poly.entity_id
_entity_poly.type
_entity_poly.pdbx_seq_one_letter_code
_entity_poly.pdbx_strand_id
1 'polypeptide(L)'
;MIRTQVYIPDDKYNELQLMVAMGHGTFSELFREGIDEVIKKRKKIKTKFDPWKDFVGQGKKGGPTDISANMDYYLYVEPYLNKKK
;
A
#
# COMPACT_ATOMS: atom_id res chain seq x y z
N MET A 1 -7.19 17.60 -22.19
CA MET A 1 -8.18 17.60 -21.08
C MET A 1 -9.47 16.99 -21.58
N ILE A 2 -10.19 16.25 -20.74
CA ILE A 2 -11.54 15.72 -21.02
C ILE A 2 -12.55 16.61 -20.26
N ARG A 3 -13.69 16.93 -20.87
CA ARG A 3 -14.78 17.66 -20.19
C ARG A 3 -15.65 16.66 -19.44
N THR A 4 -15.69 16.80 -18.12
CA THR A 4 -16.49 15.94 -17.25
C THR A 4 -17.51 16.78 -16.50
N GLN A 5 -18.74 16.27 -16.37
CA GLN A 5 -19.76 16.85 -15.52
C GLN A 5 -19.79 16.08 -14.19
N VAL A 6 -19.74 16.79 -13.08
CA VAL A 6 -19.74 16.20 -11.73
C VAL A 6 -20.71 17.00 -10.88
N TYR A 7 -21.53 16.30 -10.10
CA TYR A 7 -22.39 16.93 -9.10
C TYR A 7 -21.56 17.27 -7.87
N ILE A 8 -21.67 18.50 -7.42
CA ILE A 8 -20.98 19.03 -6.23
C ILE A 8 -22.06 19.61 -5.32
N PRO A 9 -22.03 19.30 -4.01
CA PRO A 9 -22.89 19.96 -3.02
C PRO A 9 -22.74 21.48 -3.02
N ASP A 10 -23.83 22.19 -2.77
CA ASP A 10 -23.87 23.66 -2.84
C ASP A 10 -22.92 24.34 -1.85
N ASP A 11 -22.76 23.77 -0.65
CA ASP A 11 -21.82 24.26 0.37
C ASP A 11 -20.37 24.25 -0.16
N LYS A 12 -19.98 23.16 -0.84
CA LYS A 12 -18.63 23.03 -1.42
C LYS A 12 -18.43 23.88 -2.65
N TYR A 13 -19.47 24.07 -3.44
CA TYR A 13 -19.44 25.03 -4.54
C TYR A 13 -19.21 26.46 -4.05
N ASN A 14 -19.95 26.87 -3.01
CA ASN A 14 -19.84 28.20 -2.43
C ASN A 14 -18.48 28.45 -1.77
N GLU A 15 -17.94 27.46 -1.05
CA GLU A 15 -16.59 27.52 -0.49
C GLU A 15 -15.52 27.71 -1.59
N LEU A 16 -15.62 26.93 -2.68
CA LEU A 16 -14.70 27.07 -3.82
C LEU A 16 -14.83 28.43 -4.49
N GLN A 17 -16.05 28.93 -4.70
CA GLN A 17 -16.24 30.29 -5.24
C GLN A 17 -15.64 31.36 -4.34
N LEU A 18 -15.78 31.24 -3.02
CA LEU A 18 -15.17 32.17 -2.07
C LEU A 18 -13.64 32.15 -2.19
N MET A 19 -13.02 30.97 -2.30
CA MET A 19 -11.58 30.85 -2.50
C MET A 19 -11.11 31.52 -3.80
N VAL A 20 -11.88 31.38 -4.88
CA VAL A 20 -11.61 32.07 -6.15
C VAL A 20 -11.72 33.58 -5.98
N ALA A 21 -12.77 34.06 -5.29
CA ALA A 21 -12.97 35.49 -5.01
C ALA A 21 -11.85 36.08 -4.15
N MET A 22 -11.25 35.28 -3.26
CA MET A 22 -10.07 35.65 -2.47
C MET A 22 -8.75 35.62 -3.27
N GLY A 23 -8.77 35.19 -4.53
CA GLY A 23 -7.61 35.21 -5.41
C GLY A 23 -6.71 33.98 -5.32
N HIS A 24 -7.19 32.86 -4.76
CA HIS A 24 -6.44 31.60 -4.70
C HIS A 24 -6.35 30.85 -6.06
N GLY A 25 -6.55 31.56 -7.18
CA GLY A 25 -6.55 31.00 -8.52
C GLY A 25 -7.96 30.80 -9.08
N THR A 26 -8.05 30.01 -10.16
CA THR A 26 -9.31 29.72 -10.84
C THR A 26 -10.02 28.53 -10.21
N PHE A 27 -11.35 28.47 -10.38
CA PHE A 27 -12.16 27.33 -9.90
C PHE A 27 -11.62 25.98 -10.40
N SER A 28 -11.17 25.95 -11.67
CA SER A 28 -10.63 24.73 -12.27
C SER A 28 -9.27 24.33 -11.72
N GLU A 29 -8.43 25.27 -11.30
CA GLU A 29 -7.13 24.97 -10.68
C GLU A 29 -7.34 24.34 -9.30
N LEU A 30 -8.15 24.98 -8.45
CA LEU A 30 -8.49 24.47 -7.12
C LEU A 30 -9.15 23.08 -7.20
N PHE A 31 -10.03 22.88 -8.18
CA PHE A 31 -10.67 21.57 -8.38
C PHE A 31 -9.67 20.49 -8.78
N ARG A 32 -8.70 20.80 -9.66
CA ARG A 32 -7.64 19.85 -10.05
C ARG A 32 -6.70 19.55 -8.89
N GLU A 33 -6.30 20.57 -8.13
CA GLU A 33 -5.43 20.41 -6.95
C GLU A 33 -6.09 19.48 -5.92
N GLY A 34 -7.38 19.68 -5.63
CA GLY A 34 -8.14 18.81 -4.75
C GLY A 34 -8.20 17.36 -5.25
N ILE A 35 -8.38 17.15 -6.56
CA ILE A 35 -8.33 15.80 -7.16
C ILE A 35 -6.96 15.16 -6.98
N ASP A 36 -5.89 15.89 -7.30
CA ASP A 36 -4.51 15.39 -7.22
C ASP A 36 -4.12 15.01 -5.79
N GLU A 37 -4.52 15.82 -4.81
CA GLU A 37 -4.35 15.50 -3.39
C GLU A 37 -5.01 14.19 -3.00
N VAL A 38 -6.28 14.00 -3.40
CA VAL A 38 -7.05 12.80 -3.08
C VAL A 38 -6.42 11.56 -3.72
N ILE A 39 -6.01 11.66 -4.99
CA ILE A 39 -5.31 10.59 -5.70
C ILE A 39 -4.00 10.25 -4.99
N LYS A 40 -3.20 11.26 -4.64
CA LYS A 40 -1.91 11.08 -3.94
C LYS A 40 -2.09 10.43 -2.58
N LYS A 41 -3.07 10.87 -1.79
CA LYS A 41 -3.41 10.28 -0.48
C LYS A 41 -3.82 8.81 -0.63
N ARG A 42 -4.70 8.49 -1.60
CA ARG A 42 -5.13 7.10 -1.84
C ARG A 42 -4.04 6.20 -2.42
N LYS A 43 -3.15 6.73 -3.26
CA LYS A 43 -2.02 5.98 -3.83
C LYS A 43 -1.00 5.60 -2.74
N LYS A 44 -0.68 6.51 -1.82
CA LYS A 44 0.25 6.24 -0.70
C LYS A 44 -0.20 5.11 0.21
N ILE A 45 -1.50 4.94 0.42
CA ILE A 45 -2.05 3.88 1.29
C ILE A 45 -1.79 2.47 0.71
N LYS A 46 -1.61 2.34 -0.61
CA LYS A 46 -1.37 1.03 -1.26
C LYS A 46 0.09 0.56 -1.23
N THR A 47 1.04 1.40 -0.79
CA THR A 47 2.46 1.05 -0.77
C THR A 47 3.03 1.22 0.62
N LYS A 48 2.87 0.16 1.42
CA LYS A 48 3.88 -0.19 2.42
C LYS A 48 4.14 -1.69 2.37
N PHE A 49 4.46 -2.19 1.18
CA PHE A 49 5.25 -3.42 1.06
C PHE A 49 6.70 -2.99 1.31
N ASP A 50 7.26 -3.44 2.42
CA ASP A 50 8.64 -3.19 2.81
C ASP A 50 9.38 -4.51 2.59
N PRO A 51 10.10 -4.68 1.46
CA PRO A 51 10.72 -5.95 1.10
C PRO A 51 11.68 -6.47 2.17
N TRP A 52 12.26 -5.60 3.00
CA TRP A 52 13.15 -6.02 4.07
C TRP A 52 12.38 -6.46 5.31
N LYS A 53 11.33 -5.74 5.73
CA LYS A 53 10.49 -6.16 6.87
C LYS A 53 9.60 -7.36 6.57
N ASP A 54 9.13 -7.48 5.32
CA ASP A 54 8.25 -8.57 4.92
C ASP A 54 9.03 -9.87 4.61
N PHE A 55 10.33 -9.78 4.32
CA PHE A 55 11.18 -10.95 4.04
C PHE A 55 12.01 -11.41 5.25
N VAL A 56 12.44 -10.48 6.12
CA VAL A 56 13.18 -10.82 7.35
C VAL A 56 12.24 -11.34 8.42
N GLY A 57 12.21 -12.66 8.59
CA GLY A 57 11.57 -13.32 9.74
C GLY A 57 10.38 -14.22 9.42
N GLN A 58 9.89 -14.28 8.18
CA GLN A 58 8.81 -15.21 7.82
C GLN A 58 9.25 -16.69 7.84
N GLY A 59 10.54 -16.97 7.63
CA GLY A 59 11.09 -18.33 7.72
C GLY A 59 11.15 -18.93 9.13
N LYS A 60 10.91 -18.14 10.19
CA LYS A 60 10.99 -18.61 11.59
C LYS A 60 9.68 -19.19 12.15
N LYS A 61 8.58 -19.21 11.39
CA LYS A 61 7.25 -19.57 11.91
C LYS A 61 6.92 -21.08 11.94
N GLY A 62 7.92 -21.97 12.04
CA GLY A 62 7.62 -23.39 12.29
C GLY A 62 8.65 -24.43 11.84
N GLY A 63 9.83 -24.02 11.37
CA GLY A 63 10.90 -24.93 10.97
C GLY A 63 12.00 -25.06 12.03
N PRO A 64 12.78 -26.16 12.04
CA PRO A 64 13.98 -26.29 12.85
C PRO A 64 14.96 -25.14 12.58
N THR A 65 15.46 -24.50 13.62
CA THR A 65 16.40 -23.35 13.50
C THR A 65 17.82 -23.76 13.11
N ASP A 66 18.10 -25.05 13.04
CA ASP A 66 19.42 -25.67 12.84
C ASP A 66 19.64 -26.21 11.41
N ILE A 67 18.77 -25.89 10.45
CA ILE A 67 18.85 -26.36 9.06
C ILE A 67 20.22 -26.08 8.45
N SER A 68 20.81 -24.91 8.72
CA SER A 68 22.12 -24.54 8.18
C SER A 68 23.28 -25.33 8.79
N ALA A 69 23.12 -25.84 10.01
CA ALA A 69 24.16 -26.60 10.71
C ALA A 69 24.04 -28.12 10.45
N ASN A 70 22.82 -28.60 10.21
CA ASN A 70 22.50 -30.03 10.10
C ASN A 70 21.95 -30.39 8.70
N MET A 71 22.53 -29.79 7.66
CA MET A 71 22.06 -29.96 6.28
C MET A 71 22.08 -31.43 5.83
N ASP A 72 23.12 -32.19 6.20
CA ASP A 72 23.25 -33.61 5.87
C ASP A 72 22.17 -34.47 6.54
N TYR A 73 21.79 -34.15 7.78
CA TYR A 73 20.72 -34.86 8.50
C TYR A 73 19.39 -34.72 7.75
N TYR A 74 19.06 -33.52 7.27
CA TYR A 74 17.79 -33.29 6.56
C TYR A 74 17.80 -33.75 5.09
N LEU A 75 18.96 -33.85 4.45
CA LEU A 75 19.09 -34.29 3.05
C LEU A 75 19.16 -35.80 2.88
N TYR A 76 19.79 -36.51 3.82
CA TYR A 76 20.11 -37.94 3.65
C TYR A 76 19.42 -38.86 4.67
N VAL A 77 18.90 -38.30 5.77
CA VAL A 77 18.13 -39.04 6.75
C VAL A 77 16.68 -38.59 6.64
N GLU A 78 15.88 -39.27 5.83
CA GLU A 78 14.45 -38.96 5.68
C GLU A 78 13.72 -39.13 7.03
N PRO A 79 13.34 -38.06 7.75
CA PRO A 79 12.82 -38.18 9.11
C PRO A 79 11.42 -38.82 9.16
N TYR A 80 10.76 -38.94 8.00
CA TYR A 80 9.43 -39.50 7.82
C TYR A 80 9.45 -41.02 7.56
N LEU A 81 10.59 -41.62 7.22
CA LEU A 81 10.71 -43.09 7.08
C LEU A 81 10.83 -43.80 8.44
N ASN A 82 11.37 -43.13 9.46
CA ASN A 82 11.48 -43.67 10.83
C ASN A 82 10.16 -43.64 11.63
N LYS A 83 9.02 -43.35 10.98
CA LYS A 83 7.67 -43.55 11.54
C LYS A 83 6.99 -44.83 11.06
N LYS A 84 7.75 -45.86 10.66
CA LYS A 84 7.25 -47.24 10.67
C LYS A 84 7.76 -47.91 11.95
N LYS A 85 6.77 -48.23 12.79
CA LYS A 85 6.85 -48.93 14.09
C LYS A 85 7.96 -49.97 14.19
#